data_AF-A0A7V0JFJ0-F1
#
_entry.id   AF-A0A7V0JFJ0-F1
#
_cell.length_a   1.000
_cell.length_b   1.000
_cell.length_c   1.000
_cell.angle_alpha   90.00
_cell.angle_beta   90.00
_cell.angle_gamma   90.00
#
_symmetry.space_group_name_H-M   'P 1'
#
loop_
_entity.id
_entity.type
_entity.pdbx_description
1 polymer ?
#
loop_
_entity_poly.entity_id
_entity_poly.type
_entity_poly.pdbx_seq_one_letter_code
_entity_poly.pdbx_strand_id
1 'polypeptide(L)' 'GVVSVGPDGRFFDCDFYTGADLPLKCESTNVDNFNYDLLNNREIATTPSCFLCTADQGASCAECHT' A
#
# COMPACT_ATOMS: atom_id res chain seq x y z
N GLY A 1 -3.33 7.16 4.88
CA GLY A 1 -3.68 5.95 4.09
C GLY A 1 -3.29 4.71 4.85
N VAL A 2 -3.91 3.57 4.57
CA VAL A 2 -3.52 2.27 5.16
C VAL A 2 -2.22 1.78 4.50
N VAL A 3 -1.45 0.98 5.24
CA VAL A 3 -0.25 0.28 4.76
C VAL A 3 -0.37 -1.18 5.18
N SER A 4 -0.17 -2.09 4.24
CA SER A 4 -0.07 -3.53 4.53
C SER A 4 1.37 -3.88 4.90
N VAL A 5 1.54 -4.78 5.88
CA VAL A 5 2.86 -5.22 6.34
C VAL A 5 3.03 -6.69 6.01
N GLY A 6 4.09 -7.03 5.28
CA GLY A 6 4.45 -8.40 4.96
C GLY A 6 5.00 -9.16 6.18
N PRO A 7 5.07 -10.49 6.11
CA PRO A 7 5.66 -11.31 7.19
C PRO A 7 7.16 -11.03 7.41
N ASP A 8 7.83 -10.41 6.45
CA ASP A 8 9.22 -9.94 6.51
C ASP A 8 9.34 -8.47 6.92
N GLY A 9 8.24 -7.85 7.34
CA GLY A 9 8.19 -6.45 7.79
C GLY A 9 8.19 -5.43 6.65
N ARG A 10 8.20 -5.85 5.38
CA ARG A 10 8.13 -4.90 4.25
C ARG A 10 6.75 -4.25 4.16
N PHE A 11 6.73 -3.00 3.69
CA PHE A 11 5.50 -2.24 3.50
C PHE A 11 4.97 -2.34 2.06
N PHE A 12 3.65 -2.40 1.97
CA PHE A 12 2.92 -2.53 0.71
C PHE A 12 1.72 -1.59 0.71
N ASP A 13 1.41 -1.02 -0.45
CA ASP A 13 0.23 -0.15 -0.62
C ASP A 13 -1.09 -0.93 -0.61
N CYS A 14 -1.03 -2.24 -0.84
CA CYS A 14 -2.19 -3.12 -0.87
C CYS A 14 -1.80 -4.50 -0.32
N ASP A 15 -2.71 -5.18 0.38
CA ASP A 15 -2.48 -6.55 0.84
C ASP A 15 -2.27 -7.52 -0.33
N PHE A 16 -2.96 -7.35 -1.46
CA PHE A 16 -2.72 -8.11 -2.69
C PHE A 16 -1.30 -7.93 -3.24
N TYR A 17 -0.65 -6.78 -2.95
CA TYR A 17 0.71 -6.53 -3.42
C TYR A 17 1.74 -7.34 -2.64
N THR A 18 1.43 -7.83 -1.43
CA THR A 18 2.31 -8.77 -0.73
C THR A 18 2.47 -10.08 -1.52
N GLY A 19 1.37 -10.60 -2.08
CA GLY A 19 1.37 -11.81 -2.90
C GLY A 19 1.95 -11.61 -4.30
N ALA A 20 1.88 -10.39 -4.83
CA ALA A 20 2.51 -10.01 -6.10
C ALA A 20 3.96 -9.53 -5.95
N ASP A 21 4.48 -9.46 -4.72
CA ASP A 21 5.80 -8.91 -4.37
C ASP A 21 6.04 -7.51 -4.95
N LEU A 22 5.03 -6.63 -4.81
CA LEU A 22 5.04 -5.24 -5.29
C LEU A 22 5.17 -4.27 -4.10
N PRO A 23 6.38 -4.02 -3.56
CA PRO A 23 6.55 -3.12 -2.42
C PRO A 23 6.15 -1.68 -2.77
N LEU A 24 5.72 -0.93 -1.77
CA LEU A 24 5.43 0.50 -1.94
C LEU A 24 6.72 1.28 -2.27
N LYS A 25 6.57 2.42 -2.95
CA LYS A 25 7.70 3.26 -3.38
C LYS A 25 7.88 4.44 -2.43
N CYS A 26 8.61 4.22 -1.35
CA CYS A 26 8.95 5.23 -0.35
C CYS A 26 10.34 4.92 0.24
N GLU A 27 10.94 5.84 0.97
CA GLU A 27 12.17 5.58 1.74
C GLU A 27 11.89 4.72 2.99
N SER A 28 10.70 4.88 3.59
CA SER A 28 10.21 4.00 4.66
C SER A 28 9.63 2.74 4.04
N THR A 29 10.42 1.67 4.00
CA THR A 29 10.12 0.42 3.27
C THR A 29 9.91 -0.79 4.18
N ASN A 30 10.33 -0.71 5.44
CA ASN A 30 10.24 -1.79 6.42
C ASN A 30 9.89 -1.24 7.81
N VAL A 31 9.31 -2.07 8.67
CA VAL A 31 9.10 -1.76 10.10
C VAL A 31 10.36 -1.24 10.78
N ASP A 32 11.54 -1.75 10.42
CA ASP A 32 12.82 -1.33 11.00
C ASP A 32 13.21 0.13 10.68
N ASN A 33 12.69 0.70 9.58
CA ASN A 33 12.94 2.08 9.16
C ASN A 33 11.66 2.93 9.09
N PHE A 34 10.67 2.56 9.91
CA PHE A 34 9.36 3.22 9.95
C PHE A 34 9.49 4.74 10.11
N ASN A 35 8.89 5.47 9.17
CA ASN A 35 8.73 6.92 9.25
C ASN A 35 7.31 7.31 8.83
N TYR A 36 6.54 7.81 9.80
CA TYR A 36 5.14 8.17 9.59
C TYR A 36 4.96 9.26 8.54
N ASP A 37 5.77 10.32 8.56
CA ASP A 37 5.62 11.46 7.65
C ASP A 37 5.91 11.04 6.21
N LEU A 38 6.95 10.23 6.01
CA LEU A 38 7.27 9.67 4.69
C LEU A 38 6.16 8.76 4.18
N LEU A 39 5.60 7.90 5.03
CA LEU A 39 4.50 7.01 4.65
C LEU A 39 3.20 7.75 4.38
N ASN A 40 2.89 8.80 5.14
CA ASN A 40 1.64 9.54 4.98
C ASN A 40 1.64 10.45 3.75
N ASN A 41 2.82 10.89 3.31
CA ASN A 41 3.00 11.74 2.13
C ASN A 41 3.50 10.97 0.88
N ARG A 42 3.49 9.64 0.90
CA ARG A 42 3.95 8.82 -0.22
C ARG A 42 2.94 8.84 -1.39
N GLU A 43 3.45 8.57 -2.58
CA GLU A 43 2.61 8.23 -3.73
C GLU A 43 2.16 6.77 -3.62
N ILE A 44 0.84 6.54 -3.75
CA ILE A 44 0.27 5.19 -3.72
C ILE A 44 0.45 4.57 -5.11
N ALA A 45 1.12 3.42 -5.19
CA ALA A 45 1.25 2.70 -6.46
C ALA A 45 -0.12 2.13 -6.89
N THR A 46 -0.57 2.50 -8.10
CA THR A 46 -1.81 1.98 -8.70
C THR A 46 -1.53 1.11 -9.92
N THR A 47 -2.31 0.04 -10.09
CA THR A 47 -2.29 -0.86 -11.27
C THR A 47 -3.69 -0.93 -11.89
N PRO A 48 -3.85 -1.43 -13.14
CA PRO A 48 -5.17 -1.60 -13.75
C PRO A 48 -6.15 -2.45 -12.91
N SER A 49 -5.62 -3.43 -12.16
CA SER A 49 -6.39 -4.24 -11.23
C SER A 49 -6.99 -3.44 -10.06
N CYS A 50 -6.45 -2.26 -9.72
CA CYS A 50 -7.00 -1.39 -8.68
C CYS A 50 -8.39 -0.86 -9.07
N PHE A 51 -8.60 -0.55 -10.36
CA PHE A 51 -9.90 -0.04 -10.85
C PHE A 51 -10.97 -1.13 -10.98
N LEU A 52 -10.56 -2.40 -10.89
CA LEU A 52 -11.44 -3.57 -10.92
C LEU A 52 -11.57 -4.22 -9.54
N CYS A 53 -10.91 -3.66 -8.53
CA CYS A 53 -10.91 -4.23 -7.20
C CYS A 53 -12.27 -3.96 -6.54
N THR A 54 -13.02 -5.02 -6.24
CA THR A 54 -14.30 -4.96 -5.51
C THR A 54 -14.11 -5.15 -4.00
N ALA A 55 -12.90 -4.90 -3.48
CA ALA A 55 -12.65 -4.91 -2.05
C ALA A 55 -13.41 -3.73 -1.42
N ASP A 56 -14.68 -3.96 -1.10
CA ASP A 56 -15.70 -3.00 -0.65
C ASP A 56 -15.48 -2.53 0.80
N GLN A 57 -14.23 -2.47 1.26
CA GLN A 57 -13.83 -2.04 2.60
C GLN A 57 -12.48 -1.31 2.54
N GLY A 58 -12.54 0.02 2.39
CA GLY A 58 -11.62 0.95 3.04
C GLY A 58 -10.12 0.85 2.77
N ALA A 59 -9.66 1.64 1.80
CA ALA A 59 -8.49 2.52 1.95
C ALA A 59 -7.05 1.95 1.98
N SER A 60 -6.75 0.88 1.23
CA SER A 60 -5.34 0.61 0.85
C SER A 60 -4.95 1.38 -0.44
N CYS A 61 -5.88 1.47 -1.40
CA CYS A 61 -5.82 2.33 -2.57
C CYS A 61 -6.95 3.35 -2.44
N ALA A 62 -6.70 4.63 -2.65
CA ALA A 62 -7.68 5.69 -2.41
C ALA A 62 -9.03 5.43 -3.12
N GLU A 63 -10.10 5.83 -2.46
CA GLU A 63 -11.53 5.63 -2.75
C GLU A 63 -11.93 5.61 -4.23
N CYS A 64 -12.74 4.62 -4.60
CA CYS A 64 -13.62 4.70 -5.78
C CYS A 64 -14.86 5.51 -5.39
N HIS A 65 -14.86 6.81 -5.70
CA HIS A 65 -16.08 7.60 -5.86
C HIS A 65 -16.20 7.98 -7.34
N THR A 66 -17.26 7.53 -8.00
CA THR A 66 -17.98 8.36 -8.95
C THR A 66 -18.79 9.39 -8.20
#